data_AF-A0A137PGZ5-F1
#
_entry.id   AF-A0A137PGZ5-F1
#
_cell.length_a   1.000
_cell.length_b   1.000
_cell.length_c   1.000
_cell.angle_alpha   90.00
_cell.angle_beta   90.00
_cell.angle_gamma   90.00
#
_symmetry.space_group_name_H-M   'P 1'
#
loop_
_entity.id
_entity.type
_entity.pdbx_description
1 polymer ?
#
loop_
_entity_poly.entity_id
_entity_poly.type
_entity_poly.pdbx_seq_one_letter_code
_entity_poly.pdbx_strand_id
1 'polypeptide(L)'
;MSNHRCNNIIVLLFSTILWSSYVYGTPVFNTVNDYDLNGNKCPLPTKRGVKCPTLCVSDVKQCPEKVSSNCPQGQTFCQDGKCHESCPADIINPCSCGAENNSWTLYPCSTASTVLVDLPNFYYAIEKNLTTQHCSESFGLQNTPKVYDGSDPGSSMWAICPLPPPPVFTYREPMWIAVFSIVAFQALFLMVWHSYKTFAERNAIHMIASEFPPSLNETGLVASIQEKSASSKSQSAQAND
;
A
#
# COMPACT_ATOMS: atom_id res chain seq x y z
N MET A 1 37.51 9.99 -33.32
CA MET A 1 36.77 10.49 -32.12
C MET A 1 35.46 9.70 -31.91
N SER A 2 35.50 8.37 -31.76
CA SER A 2 34.26 7.55 -31.61
C SER A 2 34.32 6.50 -30.47
N ASN A 3 35.51 6.17 -29.94
CA ASN A 3 35.64 5.10 -28.93
C ASN A 3 35.30 5.51 -27.48
N HIS A 4 35.34 6.80 -27.13
CA HIS A 4 35.06 7.23 -25.75
C HIS A 4 33.57 7.22 -25.36
N ARG A 5 32.64 7.32 -26.33
CA ARG A 5 31.20 7.36 -26.03
C ARG A 5 30.60 5.99 -25.78
N CYS A 6 31.17 4.93 -26.37
CA CYS A 6 30.66 3.56 -26.20
C CYS A 6 30.96 3.00 -24.80
N ASN A 7 32.11 3.36 -24.21
CA ASN A 7 32.53 2.84 -22.90
C ASN A 7 31.63 3.36 -21.75
N ASN A 8 31.18 4.61 -21.81
CA ASN A 8 30.32 5.19 -20.76
C ASN A 8 28.90 4.57 -20.73
N ILE A 9 28.37 4.16 -21.88
CA ILE A 9 27.04 3.53 -21.95
C ILE A 9 27.06 2.13 -21.34
N ILE A 10 28.14 1.36 -21.58
CA ILE A 10 28.31 0.01 -21.02
C ILE A 10 28.48 0.11 -19.49
N VAL A 11 29.27 1.06 -18.99
CA VAL A 11 29.45 1.28 -17.55
C VAL A 11 28.14 1.66 -16.86
N LEU A 12 27.31 2.51 -17.49
CA LEU A 12 25.99 2.88 -16.95
C LEU A 12 25.02 1.69 -16.91
N LEU A 13 25.00 0.85 -17.96
CA LEU A 13 24.16 -0.36 -18.00
C LEU A 13 24.59 -1.41 -16.97
N PHE A 14 25.89 -1.62 -16.77
CA PHE A 14 26.37 -2.52 -15.72
C PHE A 14 26.08 -1.97 -14.32
N SER A 15 26.20 -0.66 -14.12
CA SER A 15 25.88 -0.02 -12.84
C SER A 15 24.40 -0.16 -12.47
N THR A 16 23.47 -0.10 -13.44
CA THR A 16 22.03 -0.25 -13.15
C THR A 16 21.64 -1.70 -12.88
N ILE A 17 22.28 -2.68 -13.53
CA ILE A 17 22.06 -4.12 -13.27
C ILE A 17 22.62 -4.55 -11.90
N LEU A 18 23.73 -3.96 -11.46
CA LEU A 18 24.30 -4.23 -10.13
C LEU A 18 23.45 -3.65 -8.98
N TRP A 19 22.60 -2.65 -9.25
CA TRP A 19 21.73 -2.04 -8.23
C TRP A 19 20.41 -2.77 -8.05
N SER A 20 19.96 -3.57 -9.03
CA SER A 20 18.72 -4.34 -8.93
C SER A 20 18.86 -5.67 -8.15
N SER A 21 20.07 -6.05 -7.74
CA SER A 21 20.32 -7.30 -6.99
C SER A 21 20.06 -7.19 -5.48
N TYR A 22 19.77 -5.99 -4.96
CA TYR A 22 19.56 -5.73 -3.53
C TYR A 22 18.08 -5.71 -3.12
N VAL A 23 17.29 -6.66 -3.63
CA VAL A 23 15.90 -6.85 -3.17
C VAL A 23 15.86 -7.95 -2.12
N TYR A 24 15.84 -7.56 -0.85
CA TYR A 24 15.49 -8.47 0.24
C TYR A 24 13.98 -8.73 0.21
N GLY A 25 13.57 -9.85 -0.36
CA GLY A 25 12.20 -10.35 -0.24
C GLY A 25 12.05 -11.12 1.07
N THR A 26 11.29 -10.59 2.03
CA THR A 26 10.81 -11.41 3.15
C THR A 26 9.68 -12.31 2.64
N PRO A 27 9.78 -13.64 2.72
CA PRO A 27 8.72 -14.53 2.24
C PRO A 27 7.45 -14.31 3.08
N VAL A 28 6.37 -13.90 2.41
CA VAL A 28 5.06 -13.60 3.01
C VAL A 28 4.31 -14.87 3.45
N PHE A 29 4.77 -16.07 3.06
CA PHE A 29 3.97 -17.31 3.13
C PHE A 29 4.59 -18.45 3.92
N ASN A 30 5.30 -18.19 5.01
CA ASN A 30 5.61 -19.26 5.96
C ASN A 30 4.50 -19.30 7.02
N THR A 31 3.48 -20.13 6.78
CA THR A 31 2.56 -20.53 7.84
C THR A 31 3.39 -21.23 8.91
N VAL A 32 3.57 -20.58 10.06
CA VAL A 32 4.30 -21.16 11.18
C VAL A 32 3.58 -22.46 11.56
N ASN A 33 4.33 -23.54 11.73
CA ASN A 33 3.74 -24.82 12.15
C ASN A 33 3.13 -24.65 13.55
N ASP A 34 1.81 -24.72 13.63
CA ASP A 34 1.06 -24.56 14.88
C ASP A 34 1.10 -25.80 15.78
N TYR A 35 1.70 -26.91 15.33
CA TYR A 35 1.72 -28.18 16.05
C TYR A 35 3.14 -28.64 16.37
N ASP A 36 3.31 -29.25 17.54
CA ASP A 36 4.55 -29.90 17.96
C ASP A 36 4.75 -31.25 17.23
N LEU A 37 5.89 -31.91 17.48
CA LEU A 37 6.22 -33.23 16.90
C LEU A 37 5.25 -34.35 17.33
N ASN A 38 4.44 -34.10 18.38
CA ASN A 38 3.46 -35.04 18.93
C ASN A 38 2.03 -34.74 18.45
N GLY A 39 1.84 -33.71 17.61
CA GLY A 39 0.54 -33.28 17.11
C GLY A 39 -0.27 -32.41 18.08
N ASN A 40 0.33 -31.91 19.18
CA ASN A 40 -0.32 -30.96 20.07
C ASN A 40 -0.18 -29.54 19.53
N LYS A 41 -1.22 -28.72 19.70
CA LYS A 41 -1.15 -27.30 19.32
C LYS A 41 -0.15 -26.57 20.23
N CYS A 42 0.82 -25.90 19.63
CA CYS A 42 1.79 -25.07 20.33
C CYS A 42 1.06 -23.98 21.14
N PRO A 43 1.43 -23.76 22.41
CA PRO A 43 0.86 -22.68 23.19
C PRO A 43 1.23 -21.33 22.55
N LEU A 44 0.27 -20.41 22.54
CA LEU A 44 0.50 -19.07 22.00
C LEU A 44 1.53 -18.34 22.87
N PRO A 45 2.52 -17.65 22.28
CA PRO A 45 3.57 -16.99 23.03
C PRO A 45 3.02 -15.83 23.87
N THR A 46 3.68 -15.53 24.99
CA THR A 46 3.39 -14.32 25.76
C THR A 46 4.09 -13.13 25.12
N LYS A 47 3.32 -12.10 24.75
CA LYS A 47 3.89 -10.82 24.29
C LYS A 47 4.23 -9.99 25.52
N ARG A 48 5.53 -9.84 25.80
CA ARG A 48 6.00 -9.12 27.00
C ARG A 48 6.17 -7.64 26.75
N GLY A 49 6.06 -6.85 27.81
CA GLY A 49 6.39 -5.42 27.77
C GLY A 49 5.48 -4.60 26.86
N VAL A 50 4.21 -4.98 26.75
CA VAL A 50 3.23 -4.23 25.96
C VAL A 50 2.85 -2.96 26.70
N LYS A 51 3.02 -1.82 26.04
CA LYS A 51 2.63 -0.52 26.61
C LYS A 51 1.11 -0.41 26.68
N CYS A 52 0.60 -0.04 27.85
CA CYS A 52 -0.82 0.24 28.02
C CYS A 52 -1.23 1.49 27.23
N PRO A 53 -2.42 1.47 26.59
CA PRO A 53 -2.98 2.65 25.95
C PRO A 53 -3.30 3.72 26.99
N THR A 54 -3.43 4.96 26.55
CA THR A 54 -3.80 6.07 27.43
C THR A 54 -5.22 5.87 27.95
N LEU A 55 -5.37 5.89 29.27
CA LEU A 55 -6.68 5.92 29.92
C LEU A 55 -7.23 7.34 29.88
N CYS A 56 -8.46 7.50 29.42
CA CYS A 56 -9.16 8.77 29.33
C CYS A 56 -10.39 8.74 30.23
N VAL A 57 -10.58 9.78 31.03
CA VAL A 57 -11.66 9.86 32.03
C VAL A 57 -12.40 11.19 31.93
N SER A 58 -13.66 11.23 32.34
CA SER A 58 -14.44 12.48 32.35
C SER A 58 -14.02 13.42 33.48
N ASP A 59 -13.50 12.89 34.57
CA ASP A 59 -12.93 13.63 35.70
C ASP A 59 -11.54 13.07 36.03
N VAL A 60 -10.54 13.95 36.08
CA VAL A 60 -9.15 13.62 36.42
C VAL A 60 -9.04 12.87 37.76
N LYS A 61 -9.98 13.07 38.68
CA LYS A 61 -10.05 12.34 39.95
C LYS A 61 -10.31 10.84 39.81
N GLN A 62 -10.82 10.41 38.66
CA GLN A 62 -11.05 8.99 38.35
C GLN A 62 -9.79 8.29 37.85
N CYS A 63 -8.68 9.02 37.69
CA CYS A 63 -7.42 8.43 37.30
C CYS A 63 -6.84 7.57 38.43
N PRO A 64 -6.43 6.33 38.14
CA PRO A 64 -5.72 5.50 39.10
C PRO A 64 -4.42 6.17 39.57
N GLU A 65 -4.07 6.03 40.84
CA GLU A 65 -2.87 6.67 41.44
C GLU A 65 -1.57 6.39 40.66
N LYS A 66 -1.45 5.18 40.09
CA LYS A 66 -0.29 4.78 39.26
C LYS A 66 -0.08 5.67 38.04
N VAL A 67 -1.13 6.31 37.55
CA VAL A 67 -1.13 7.14 36.35
C VAL A 67 -1.77 8.50 36.59
N SER A 68 -2.07 8.87 37.84
CA SER A 68 -2.64 10.18 38.15
C SER A 68 -1.54 11.23 38.08
N SER A 69 -1.76 12.28 37.30
CA SER A 69 -0.85 13.43 37.23
C SER A 69 -1.34 14.52 38.19
N ASN A 70 -0.60 14.77 39.27
CA ASN A 70 -0.89 15.89 40.16
C ASN A 70 -0.19 17.15 39.63
N CYS A 71 -0.97 18.22 39.39
CA CYS A 71 -0.41 19.48 38.95
C CYS A 71 0.21 20.28 40.11
N PRO A 72 1.32 21.01 39.85
CA PRO A 72 1.86 21.98 40.80
C PRO A 72 0.83 23.04 41.20
N GLN A 73 1.06 23.71 42.34
CA GLN A 73 0.19 24.81 42.78
C GLN A 73 0.10 25.91 41.70
N GLY A 74 -1.13 26.35 41.42
CA GLY A 74 -1.41 27.36 40.40
C GLY A 74 -1.56 26.83 38.96
N GLN A 75 -1.43 25.52 38.74
CA GLN A 75 -1.66 24.89 37.44
C GLN A 75 -2.89 23.97 37.47
N THR A 76 -3.56 23.89 36.32
CA THR A 76 -4.71 23.03 36.06
C THR A 76 -4.33 21.95 35.05
N PHE A 77 -4.86 20.74 35.23
CA PHE A 77 -4.67 19.64 34.30
C PHE A 77 -5.57 19.82 33.08
N CYS A 78 -4.98 19.90 31.89
CA CYS A 78 -5.69 20.19 30.66
C CYS A 78 -5.90 18.93 29.81
N GLN A 79 -6.68 19.10 28.74
CA GLN A 79 -7.07 18.01 27.84
C GLN A 79 -5.89 17.42 27.02
N ASP A 80 -4.74 18.08 26.98
CA ASP A 80 -3.50 17.55 26.37
C ASP A 80 -2.75 16.58 27.29
N GLY A 81 -3.23 16.40 28.52
CA GLY A 81 -2.58 15.59 29.54
C GLY A 81 -1.37 16.25 30.19
N LYS A 82 -1.30 17.58 30.16
CA LYS A 82 -0.27 18.37 30.82
C LYS A 82 -0.89 19.40 31.76
N CYS A 83 -0.07 19.89 32.67
CA CYS A 83 -0.44 20.96 33.58
C CYS A 83 -0.09 22.31 32.97
N HIS A 84 -1.05 23.23 32.94
CA HIS A 84 -0.87 24.60 32.46
C HIS A 84 -1.44 25.58 33.48
N GLU A 85 -0.98 26.83 33.48
CA GLU A 85 -1.57 27.89 34.32
C GLU A 85 -3.03 28.19 33.90
N SER A 86 -3.29 28.16 32.59
CA SER A 86 -4.62 28.28 31.99
C SER A 86 -4.67 27.39 30.76
N CYS A 87 -5.71 26.58 30.59
CA CYS A 87 -5.83 25.65 29.46
C CYS A 87 -6.13 26.42 28.15
N PRO A 88 -5.25 26.34 27.13
CA PRO A 88 -5.55 26.86 25.80
C PRO A 88 -6.81 26.25 25.20
N ALA A 89 -7.57 27.04 24.44
CA ALA A 89 -8.76 26.57 23.74
C ALA A 89 -8.45 25.61 22.57
N ASP A 90 -7.33 25.81 21.87
CA ASP A 90 -6.89 25.01 20.72
C ASP A 90 -5.99 23.81 21.12
N ILE A 91 -6.24 23.21 22.29
CA ILE A 91 -5.50 22.01 22.70
C ILE A 91 -6.00 20.78 21.93
N ILE A 92 -5.06 20.01 21.37
CA ILE A 92 -5.36 18.71 20.76
C ILE A 92 -5.49 17.67 21.87
N ASN A 93 -6.69 17.13 22.02
CA ASN A 93 -6.98 16.07 22.99
C ASN A 93 -6.58 14.70 22.42
N PRO A 94 -5.61 13.98 23.01
CA PRO A 94 -5.24 12.64 22.53
C PRO A 94 -6.38 11.62 22.71
N CYS A 95 -7.35 11.87 23.59
CA CYS A 95 -8.52 11.02 23.80
C CYS A 95 -9.58 11.16 22.70
N SER A 96 -9.53 12.22 21.88
CA SER A 96 -10.52 12.43 20.82
C SER A 96 -10.20 11.70 19.53
N CYS A 97 -9.01 11.06 19.42
CA CYS A 97 -8.56 10.37 18.22
C CYS A 97 -8.61 11.23 16.94
N GLY A 98 -8.43 12.54 17.07
CA GLY A 98 -8.49 13.49 15.95
C GLY A 98 -9.90 13.92 15.55
N ALA A 99 -10.93 13.53 16.31
CA ALA A 99 -12.26 14.10 16.15
C ALA A 99 -12.32 15.52 16.75
N GLU A 100 -12.67 16.50 15.92
CA GLU A 100 -12.73 17.92 16.31
C GLU A 100 -13.98 18.27 17.13
N ASN A 101 -15.04 17.45 17.06
CA ASN A 101 -16.36 17.78 17.60
C ASN A 101 -16.90 16.69 18.53
N ASN A 102 -16.19 16.42 19.61
CA ASN A 102 -16.74 15.56 20.66
C ASN A 102 -17.50 16.44 21.66
N SER A 103 -18.79 16.18 21.84
CA SER A 103 -19.63 16.82 22.86
C SER A 103 -19.22 16.47 24.29
N TRP A 104 -18.26 15.56 24.43
CA TRP A 104 -17.75 15.04 25.69
C TRP A 104 -16.33 15.53 25.95
N THR A 105 -16.09 15.97 27.18
CA THR A 105 -14.79 16.40 27.66
C THR A 105 -14.13 15.24 28.40
N LEU A 106 -12.99 14.78 27.90
CA LEU A 106 -12.17 13.78 28.58
C LEU A 106 -10.76 14.28 28.82
N TYR A 107 -10.17 13.77 29.88
CA TYR A 107 -8.81 14.04 30.29
C TYR A 107 -7.99 12.74 30.23
N PRO A 108 -6.83 12.74 29.55
CA PRO A 108 -5.94 11.59 29.58
C PRO A 108 -5.24 11.53 30.94
N CYS A 109 -5.33 10.42 31.68
CA CYS A 109 -4.77 10.32 33.02
C CYS A 109 -3.26 10.53 33.07
N SER A 110 -2.54 9.99 32.08
CA SER A 110 -1.13 10.28 31.88
C SER A 110 -0.73 10.07 30.42
N THR A 111 0.03 11.01 29.89
CA THR A 111 0.74 10.86 28.61
C THR A 111 2.16 10.30 28.80
N ALA A 112 2.68 10.33 30.03
CA ALA A 112 4.05 9.96 30.38
C ALA A 112 4.17 8.56 31.01
N SER A 113 3.07 7.96 31.50
CA SER A 113 3.13 6.64 32.12
C SER A 113 3.40 5.55 31.07
N THR A 114 4.51 4.86 31.27
CA THR A 114 4.91 3.69 30.49
C THR A 114 4.61 2.45 31.31
N VAL A 115 3.32 2.25 31.64
CA VAL A 115 2.93 0.98 32.27
C VAL A 115 3.01 -0.11 31.22
N LEU A 116 3.83 -1.10 31.52
CA LEU A 116 4.06 -2.26 30.67
C LEU A 116 3.34 -3.46 31.29
N VAL A 117 2.65 -4.22 30.45
CA VAL A 117 1.97 -5.47 30.83
C VAL A 117 2.42 -6.61 29.92
N ASP A 118 2.36 -7.83 30.45
CA ASP A 118 2.62 -9.03 29.68
C ASP A 118 1.29 -9.64 29.25
N LEU A 119 1.15 -9.92 27.95
CA LEU A 119 -0.06 -10.49 27.37
C LEU A 119 0.13 -12.00 27.13
N PRO A 120 -0.37 -12.88 28.01
CA PRO A 120 -0.32 -14.32 27.82
C PRO A 120 -1.20 -14.75 26.65
N ASN A 121 -0.84 -15.86 25.99
CA ASN A 121 -1.58 -16.41 24.85
C ASN A 121 -1.85 -15.38 23.73
N PHE A 122 -0.83 -14.61 23.34
CA PHE A 122 -0.99 -13.50 22.42
C PHE A 122 -1.45 -13.99 21.03
N TYR A 123 -2.55 -13.40 20.54
CA TYR A 123 -3.06 -13.58 19.19
C TYR A 123 -3.49 -12.23 18.61
N TYR A 124 -3.02 -11.90 17.41
CA TYR A 124 -3.15 -10.57 16.82
C TYR A 124 -4.61 -10.09 16.70
N ALA A 125 -5.57 -11.00 16.45
CA ALA A 125 -6.96 -10.63 16.27
C ALA A 125 -7.65 -10.18 17.56
N ILE A 126 -7.13 -10.58 18.73
CA ILE A 126 -7.67 -10.23 20.06
C ILE A 126 -6.76 -9.27 20.82
N GLU A 127 -5.67 -8.79 20.21
CA GLU A 127 -4.65 -7.97 20.86
C GLU A 127 -5.23 -6.78 21.61
N LYS A 128 -6.17 -6.06 20.99
CA LYS A 128 -6.80 -4.87 21.60
C LYS A 128 -7.53 -5.23 22.90
N ASN A 129 -8.37 -6.26 22.87
CA ASN A 129 -9.15 -6.70 24.03
C ASN A 129 -8.25 -7.24 25.15
N LEU A 130 -7.26 -8.06 24.78
CA LEU A 130 -6.30 -8.63 25.73
C LEU A 130 -5.46 -7.52 26.39
N THR A 131 -5.05 -6.53 25.61
CA THR A 131 -4.32 -5.35 26.13
C THR A 131 -5.18 -4.56 27.09
N THR A 132 -6.42 -4.23 26.72
CA THR A 132 -7.31 -3.44 27.58
C THR A 132 -7.65 -4.14 28.88
N GLN A 133 -7.86 -5.45 28.84
CA GLN A 133 -8.14 -6.25 30.02
C GLN A 133 -6.95 -6.23 31.00
N HIS A 134 -5.76 -6.61 30.54
CA HIS A 134 -4.58 -6.65 31.40
C HIS A 134 -4.13 -5.26 31.88
N CYS A 135 -4.33 -4.23 31.08
CA CYS A 135 -4.09 -2.85 31.51
C CYS A 135 -5.11 -2.39 32.57
N SER A 136 -6.39 -2.78 32.44
CA SER A 136 -7.40 -2.51 33.47
C SER A 136 -7.07 -3.19 34.79
N GLU A 137 -6.65 -4.46 34.74
CA GLU A 137 -6.18 -5.22 35.92
C GLU A 137 -4.95 -4.56 36.55
N SER A 138 -3.96 -4.17 35.74
CA SER A 138 -2.74 -3.50 36.21
C SER A 138 -3.04 -2.15 36.88
N PHE A 139 -4.06 -1.44 36.41
CA PHE A 139 -4.53 -0.18 36.98
C PHE A 139 -5.48 -0.36 38.17
N GLY A 140 -5.91 -1.57 38.50
CA GLY A 140 -6.87 -1.83 39.58
C GLY A 140 -8.28 -1.31 39.28
N LEU A 141 -8.65 -1.22 38.01
CA LEU A 141 -9.99 -0.80 37.59
C LEU A 141 -10.97 -1.97 37.79
N GLN A 142 -12.10 -1.70 38.46
CA GLN A 142 -13.14 -2.71 38.72
C GLN A 142 -13.84 -3.19 37.43
N ASN A 143 -13.95 -2.29 36.44
CA ASN A 143 -14.53 -2.58 35.14
C ASN A 143 -13.54 -2.19 34.05
N THR A 144 -13.51 -2.95 32.95
CA THR A 144 -12.69 -2.61 31.78
C THR A 144 -13.36 -1.45 31.03
N PRO A 145 -12.72 -0.27 30.93
CA PRO A 145 -13.24 0.84 30.14
C PRO A 145 -13.46 0.45 28.69
N LYS A 146 -14.43 1.09 28.03
CA LYS A 146 -14.67 0.87 26.60
C LYS A 146 -13.47 1.34 25.78
N VAL A 147 -13.25 0.72 24.63
CA VAL A 147 -12.31 1.22 23.63
C VAL A 147 -13.01 2.33 22.83
N TYR A 148 -12.27 3.37 22.44
CA TYR A 148 -12.79 4.40 21.54
C TYR A 148 -13.41 3.78 20.27
N ASP A 149 -14.69 4.04 20.07
CA ASP A 149 -15.48 3.63 18.91
C ASP A 149 -16.24 4.81 18.26
N GLY A 150 -16.00 6.04 18.74
CA GLY A 150 -16.70 7.25 18.31
C GLY A 150 -18.06 7.47 18.97
N SER A 151 -18.53 6.57 19.83
CA SER A 151 -19.75 6.73 20.63
C SER A 151 -19.47 7.37 22.00
N ASP A 152 -20.52 7.64 22.78
CA ASP A 152 -20.38 8.18 24.15
C ASP A 152 -19.59 7.19 25.04
N PRO A 153 -18.40 7.59 25.51
CA PRO A 153 -17.52 6.75 26.32
C PRO A 153 -18.00 6.58 27.76
N GLY A 154 -18.95 7.39 28.23
CA GLY A 154 -19.36 7.42 29.64
C GLY A 154 -18.28 8.03 30.53
N SER A 155 -17.93 7.36 31.64
CA SER A 155 -16.97 7.89 32.62
C SER A 155 -15.51 7.68 32.25
N SER A 156 -15.20 6.60 31.51
CA SER A 156 -13.82 6.26 31.15
C SER A 156 -13.73 5.45 29.86
N MET A 157 -12.63 5.64 29.12
CA MET A 157 -12.32 4.86 27.93
C MET A 157 -10.81 4.69 27.73
N TRP A 158 -10.46 3.71 26.90
CA TRP A 158 -9.10 3.55 26.38
C TRP A 158 -8.95 4.26 25.03
N ALA A 159 -7.95 5.14 24.93
CA ALA A 159 -7.60 5.84 23.69
C ALA A 159 -6.83 4.91 22.73
N ILE A 160 -7.54 3.94 22.15
CA ILE A 160 -7.05 3.13 21.03
C ILE A 160 -7.77 3.61 19.78
N CYS A 161 -7.14 4.52 19.05
CA CYS A 161 -7.74 5.10 17.87
C CYS A 161 -7.84 4.09 16.72
N PRO A 162 -8.89 4.17 15.89
CA PRO A 162 -8.93 3.41 14.65
C PRO A 162 -7.71 3.78 13.81
N LEU A 163 -7.15 2.79 13.12
CA LEU A 163 -6.11 3.10 12.15
C LEU A 163 -6.72 4.03 11.10
N PRO A 164 -5.98 5.05 10.63
CA PRO A 164 -6.44 5.82 9.48
C PRO A 164 -6.75 4.86 8.34
N PRO A 165 -7.77 5.14 7.52
CA PRO A 165 -8.07 4.30 6.38
C PRO A 165 -6.80 4.08 5.58
N PRO A 166 -6.54 2.85 5.10
CA PRO A 166 -5.33 2.56 4.34
C PRO A 166 -5.24 3.57 3.19
N PRO A 167 -4.05 4.15 2.92
CA PRO A 167 -3.90 5.09 1.84
C PRO A 167 -4.36 4.41 0.55
N VAL A 168 -5.30 5.03 -0.15
CA VAL A 168 -5.75 4.53 -1.45
C VAL A 168 -4.64 4.83 -2.44
N PHE A 169 -3.97 3.79 -2.91
CA PHE A 169 -2.98 3.92 -3.99
C PHE A 169 -3.71 4.36 -5.26
N THR A 170 -3.35 5.55 -5.75
CA THR A 170 -3.84 6.18 -6.97
C THR A 170 -2.79 6.04 -8.08
N TYR A 171 -3.17 6.13 -9.35
CA TYR A 171 -2.18 6.10 -10.45
C TYR A 171 -1.22 7.32 -10.50
N ARG A 172 -1.25 8.19 -9.47
CA ARG A 172 -0.37 9.35 -9.33
C ARG A 172 0.89 9.07 -8.51
N GLU A 173 1.01 7.91 -7.84
CA GLU A 173 2.24 7.60 -7.14
C GLU A 173 3.42 7.43 -8.11
N PRO A 174 4.64 7.85 -7.72
CA PRO A 174 5.83 7.76 -8.58
C PRO A 174 6.14 6.33 -9.03
N MET A 175 5.76 5.33 -8.22
CA MET A 175 5.84 3.92 -8.58
C MET A 175 5.04 3.60 -9.86
N TRP A 176 3.79 4.05 -9.95
CA TRP A 176 2.95 3.81 -11.12
C TRP A 176 3.41 4.58 -12.35
N ILE A 177 3.85 5.82 -12.16
CA ILE A 177 4.43 6.63 -13.25
C ILE A 177 5.65 5.92 -13.84
N ALA A 178 6.53 5.37 -13.00
CA ALA A 178 7.69 4.62 -13.46
C ALA A 178 7.29 3.37 -14.25
N VAL A 179 6.35 2.57 -13.73
CA VAL A 179 5.83 1.38 -14.42
C VAL A 179 5.25 1.74 -15.79
N PHE A 180 4.37 2.74 -15.87
CA PHE A 180 3.78 3.15 -17.15
C PHE A 180 4.81 3.74 -18.11
N SER A 181 5.81 4.46 -17.60
CA SER A 181 6.90 5.01 -18.42
C SER A 181 7.74 3.89 -19.06
N ILE A 182 8.04 2.83 -18.31
CA ILE A 182 8.77 1.66 -18.81
C ILE A 182 7.93 0.94 -19.88
N VAL A 183 6.65 0.69 -19.60
CA VAL A 183 5.74 0.01 -20.54
C VAL A 183 5.57 0.83 -21.83
N ALA A 184 5.39 2.15 -21.71
CA ALA A 184 5.27 3.04 -22.86
C ALA A 184 6.56 3.06 -23.71
N PHE A 185 7.73 3.06 -23.06
CA PHE A 185 9.01 3.00 -23.74
C PHE A 185 9.21 1.69 -24.51
N GLN A 186 8.85 0.55 -23.90
CA GLN A 186 8.87 -0.76 -24.58
C GLN A 186 7.94 -0.79 -25.79
N ALA A 187 6.71 -0.27 -25.65
CA ALA A 187 5.76 -0.16 -26.75
C ALA A 187 6.30 0.70 -27.89
N LEU A 188 6.91 1.86 -27.58
CA LEU A 188 7.53 2.73 -28.58
C LEU A 188 8.67 2.02 -29.30
N PHE A 189 9.54 1.31 -28.58
CA PHE A 189 10.65 0.56 -29.19
C PHE A 189 10.14 -0.50 -30.17
N LEU A 190 9.10 -1.26 -29.79
CA LEU A 190 8.47 -2.25 -30.66
C LEU A 190 7.84 -1.61 -31.90
N MET A 191 7.17 -0.45 -31.76
CA MET A 191 6.60 0.28 -32.89
C MET A 191 7.69 0.74 -33.88
N VAL A 192 8.77 1.32 -33.38
CA VAL A 192 9.90 1.77 -34.22
C VAL A 192 10.54 0.59 -34.96
N TRP A 193 10.78 -0.52 -34.25
CA TRP A 193 11.32 -1.74 -34.85
C TRP A 193 10.39 -2.31 -35.93
N HIS A 194 9.08 -2.37 -35.66
CA HIS A 194 8.09 -2.86 -36.61
C HIS A 194 8.03 -1.98 -37.86
N SER A 195 8.02 -0.65 -37.71
CA SER A 195 8.08 0.29 -38.82
C SER A 195 9.36 0.09 -39.65
N TYR A 196 10.53 0.03 -39.00
CA TYR A 196 11.82 -0.22 -39.67
C TYR A 196 11.79 -1.52 -40.49
N LYS A 197 11.35 -2.62 -39.88
CA LYS A 197 11.27 -3.92 -40.54
C LYS A 197 10.35 -3.87 -41.76
N THR A 198 9.17 -3.28 -41.61
CA THR A 198 8.20 -3.11 -42.70
C THR A 198 8.79 -2.32 -43.88
N PHE A 199 9.54 -1.25 -43.61
CA PHE A 199 10.20 -0.46 -44.66
C PHE A 199 11.35 -1.20 -45.32
N ALA A 200 12.18 -1.90 -44.55
CA ALA A 200 13.29 -2.69 -45.06
C ALA A 200 12.81 -3.83 -45.97
N GLU A 201 11.75 -4.54 -45.56
CA GLU A 201 11.15 -5.61 -46.35
C GLU A 201 10.55 -5.09 -47.66
N ARG A 202 9.87 -3.93 -47.64
CA ARG A 202 9.37 -3.29 -48.88
C ARG A 202 10.50 -2.96 -49.85
N ASN A 203 11.59 -2.38 -49.37
CA ASN A 203 12.72 -2.04 -50.23
C ASN A 203 13.41 -3.29 -50.81
N ALA A 204 13.55 -4.35 -50.00
CA ALA A 204 14.11 -5.62 -50.46
C ALA A 204 13.23 -6.29 -51.53
N ILE A 205 11.91 -6.29 -51.34
CA ILE A 205 10.96 -6.83 -52.34
C ILE A 205 11.06 -6.05 -53.66
N HIS A 206 11.16 -4.72 -53.61
CA HIS A 206 11.34 -3.90 -54.80
C HIS A 206 12.66 -4.21 -55.55
N MET A 207 13.76 -4.45 -54.82
CA MET A 207 15.03 -4.85 -55.43
C MET A 207 14.93 -6.23 -56.09
N ILE A 208 14.37 -7.23 -55.41
CA ILE A 208 14.19 -8.57 -55.97
C ILE A 208 13.32 -8.54 -57.23
N ALA A 209 12.23 -7.75 -57.21
CA ALA A 209 11.36 -7.58 -58.37
C ALA A 209 12.05 -6.89 -59.56
N SER A 210 13.10 -6.09 -59.33
CA SER A 210 13.89 -5.46 -60.39
C SER A 210 14.92 -6.41 -61.03
N GLU A 211 15.39 -7.41 -60.28
CA GLU A 211 16.43 -8.34 -60.73
C GLU A 211 15.88 -9.57 -61.44
N PHE A 212 14.64 -9.97 -61.12
CA PHE A 212 13.88 -10.98 -61.85
C PHE A 212 12.66 -10.36 -62.52
N PRO A 213 12.81 -9.65 -63.66
CA PRO A 213 11.65 -9.24 -64.42
C PRO A 213 10.85 -10.49 -64.81
N PRO A 214 9.51 -10.47 -64.67
CA PRO A 214 8.69 -11.62 -65.00
C PRO A 214 8.98 -12.06 -66.44
N SER A 215 9.37 -13.32 -66.62
CA SER A 215 9.60 -13.87 -67.95
C SER A 215 8.31 -13.71 -68.77
N LEU A 216 8.42 -13.22 -70.00
CA LEU A 216 7.31 -12.83 -70.88
C LEU A 216 6.25 -13.93 -71.12
N ASN A 217 6.51 -15.19 -70.70
CA ASN A 217 5.57 -16.29 -70.80
C ASN A 217 4.57 -16.40 -69.63
N GLU A 218 4.81 -15.81 -68.46
CA GLU A 218 3.88 -15.89 -67.31
C GLU A 218 2.86 -14.73 -67.25
N THR A 219 3.19 -13.58 -67.85
CA THR A 219 2.28 -12.41 -67.90
C THR A 219 1.00 -12.67 -68.70
N GLY A 220 1.04 -13.58 -69.68
CA GLY A 220 -0.16 -14.01 -70.42
C GLY A 220 -1.15 -14.85 -69.59
N LEU A 221 -0.65 -15.59 -68.59
CA LEU A 221 -1.49 -16.43 -67.75
C LEU A 221 -2.20 -15.62 -66.65
N VAL A 222 -1.56 -14.59 -66.10
CA VAL A 222 -2.16 -13.74 -65.06
C VAL A 222 -3.20 -12.76 -65.64
N ALA A 223 -2.97 -12.24 -66.85
CA ALA A 223 -3.95 -11.39 -67.53
C ALA A 223 -5.27 -12.13 -67.81
N SER A 224 -5.19 -13.41 -68.23
CA SER A 224 -6.38 -14.23 -68.50
C SER A 224 -7.16 -14.65 -67.24
N ILE A 225 -6.53 -14.65 -66.06
CA ILE A 225 -7.21 -14.93 -64.78
C ILE A 225 -7.90 -13.68 -64.21
N GLN A 226 -7.33 -12.47 -64.37
CA GLN A 226 -7.99 -11.23 -63.95
C GLN A 226 -9.26 -10.93 -64.77
N GLU A 227 -9.26 -11.23 -66.06
CA GLU A 227 -10.44 -11.03 -66.92
C GLU A 227 -11.60 -11.95 -66.52
N LYS A 228 -11.32 -13.23 -66.16
CA LYS A 228 -12.33 -14.15 -65.62
C LYS A 228 -12.88 -13.73 -64.26
N SER A 229 -12.07 -13.10 -63.41
CA SER A 229 -12.47 -12.70 -62.07
C SER A 229 -13.36 -11.44 -62.06
N ALA A 230 -13.13 -10.52 -63.00
CA ALA A 230 -13.98 -9.34 -63.18
C ALA A 230 -15.37 -9.70 -63.75
N SER A 231 -15.45 -10.71 -64.62
CA SER A 231 -16.73 -11.21 -65.14
C SER A 231 -17.60 -11.88 -64.06
N SER A 232 -17.00 -12.61 -63.11
CA SER A 232 -17.74 -13.28 -62.03
C SER A 232 -18.33 -12.34 -60.97
N LYS A 233 -17.78 -11.12 -60.81
CA LYS A 233 -18.24 -10.16 -59.79
C LYS A 233 -19.45 -9.33 -60.23
N SER A 234 -19.77 -9.33 -61.52
CA SER A 234 -20.94 -8.60 -62.04
C SER A 234 -22.25 -9.42 -61.99
N GLN A 235 -22.19 -10.72 -61.68
CA GLN A 235 -23.39 -11.58 -61.55
C GLN A 235 -23.93 -11.67 -60.11
N SER A 236 -23.23 -11.19 -59.09
CA SER A 236 -23.68 -11.28 -57.69
C SER A 236 -24.38 -10.02 -57.17
N ALA A 237 -24.66 -9.03 -58.02
CA ALA A 237 -25.32 -7.77 -57.64
C ALA A 237 -26.82 -7.73 -57.97
N GLN A 238 -27.39 -8.82 -58.47
CA GLN A 238 -28.79 -8.87 -58.94
C GLN A 238 -29.53 -10.07 -58.33
N ALA A 239 -29.59 -10.12 -57.00
CA ALA A 239 -30.51 -10.97 -56.26
C ALA A 239 -30.66 -10.41 -54.84
N ASN A 240 -31.71 -9.63 -54.61
CA ASN A 240 -32.48 -9.46 -53.37
C ASN A 240 -33.31 -8.17 -53.49
N ASP A 241 -34.46 -8.29 -54.15
CA ASP A 241 -35.71 -7.61 -53.78
C ASP A 241 -36.51 -8.57 -52.89
#